data_AF-A0A5K3EW25-F1
#
_entry.id   AF-A0A5K3EW25-F1
#
_cell.length_a   1.000
_cell.length_b   1.000
_cell.length_c   1.000
_cell.angle_alpha   90.00
_cell.angle_beta   90.00
_cell.angle_gamma   90.00
#
_symmetry.space_group_name_H-M   'P 1'
#
loop_
_entity.id
_entity.type
_entity.pdbx_description
1 polymer ?
#
loop_
_entity_poly.entity_id
_entity_poly.type
_entity_poly.pdbx_seq_one_letter_code
_entity_poly.pdbx_strand_id
1 'polypeptide(L)'
;MFFQACHVLQVFVADHVPPPAEMLPELMNELVEWINSDEAGALHPIELAALAHWKLVYIHPFYDGNGRTARLLMNLLLMRAGYPPAIVRKEDRHIYYETLKTANLGDVRPFIRFIAECTERAIDGYLNAAFGTGTSEFTKRIVIPPDRPSLSQLGPLIQYAPTLNFPWMPNKDIVETVRQSDVIYST
;
A
#
# COMPACT_ATOMS: atom_id res chain seq x y z
N MET A 1 -21.90 30.26 8.18
CA MET A 1 -20.48 30.61 8.37
C MET A 1 -20.07 30.15 9.75
N PHE A 2 -19.46 28.96 9.88
CA PHE A 2 -18.79 28.56 11.12
C PHE A 2 -17.57 27.72 10.73
N PHE A 3 -16.51 28.40 10.32
CA PHE A 3 -15.15 27.85 10.37
C PHE A 3 -14.48 28.57 11.53
N GLN A 4 -14.52 27.96 12.72
CA GLN A 4 -13.78 28.45 13.87
C GLN A 4 -12.51 27.61 14.00
N ALA A 5 -11.40 28.29 13.76
CA ALA A 5 -10.00 27.98 14.05
C ALA A 5 -9.74 26.69 14.85
N CYS A 6 -9.14 25.69 14.19
CA CYS A 6 -8.44 24.61 14.86
C CYS A 6 -6.94 24.95 14.87
N HIS A 7 -6.50 25.56 15.98
CA HIS A 7 -5.09 25.80 16.26
C HIS A 7 -4.40 24.50 16.67
N VAL A 8 -3.34 24.13 15.93
CA VAL A 8 -2.11 23.44 16.36
C VAL A 8 -2.23 22.27 17.35
N LEU A 9 -2.32 21.04 16.83
CA LEU A 9 -1.72 19.86 17.46
C LEU A 9 -1.24 18.89 16.36
N GLN A 10 0.07 18.86 16.09
CA GLN A 10 0.70 17.80 15.31
C GLN A 10 0.55 16.48 16.07
N VAL A 11 -0.19 15.54 15.51
CA VAL A 11 -0.30 14.17 16.05
C VAL A 11 0.88 13.37 15.50
N PHE A 12 1.81 12.98 16.36
CA PHE A 12 2.92 12.10 16.00
C PHE A 12 2.41 10.67 15.81
N VAL A 13 2.57 10.11 14.61
CA VAL A 13 2.38 8.68 14.38
C VAL A 13 3.76 8.03 14.37
N ALA A 14 4.17 7.54 15.54
CA ALA A 14 5.50 7.00 15.76
C ALA A 14 6.61 8.01 15.36
N ASP A 15 7.47 7.64 14.41
CA ASP A 15 8.64 8.42 13.97
C ASP A 15 8.32 9.37 12.79
N HIS A 16 7.06 9.44 12.33
CA HIS A 16 6.64 10.28 11.19
C HIS A 16 6.04 11.60 11.65
N VAL A 17 6.54 12.70 11.09
CA VAL A 17 6.01 14.04 11.29
C VAL A 17 5.06 14.35 10.13
N PRO A 18 3.74 14.46 10.37
CA PRO A 18 2.80 14.75 9.30
C PRO A 18 2.98 16.18 8.77
N PRO A 19 2.51 16.44 7.53
CA PRO A 19 2.53 17.77 6.95
C PRO A 19 1.82 18.82 7.82
N PRO A 20 2.20 20.12 7.71
CA PRO A 20 1.52 21.20 8.39
C PRO A 20 0.04 21.26 8.01
N ALA A 21 -0.82 21.61 8.98
CA ALA A 21 -2.28 21.66 8.79
C ALA A 21 -2.73 22.58 7.63
N GLU A 22 -1.96 23.64 7.36
CA GLU A 22 -2.21 24.60 6.29
C GLU A 22 -2.12 23.97 4.89
N MET A 23 -1.31 22.91 4.72
CA MET A 23 -1.14 22.19 3.46
C MET A 23 -2.15 21.07 3.24
N LEU A 24 -2.94 20.70 4.27
CA LEU A 24 -3.88 19.58 4.18
C LEU A 24 -4.90 19.71 3.03
N PRO A 25 -5.53 20.89 2.79
CA PRO A 25 -6.48 21.01 1.70
C PRO A 25 -5.86 20.74 0.33
N GLU A 26 -4.64 21.23 0.10
CA GLU A 26 -3.90 21.05 -1.15
C GLU A 26 -3.48 19.58 -1.32
N LEU A 27 -2.87 18.98 -0.29
CA LEU A 27 -2.43 17.58 -0.32
C LEU A 27 -3.59 16.58 -0.51
N MET A 28 -4.76 16.88 0.08
CA MET A 28 -5.94 16.05 -0.11
C MET A 28 -6.53 16.21 -1.52
N ASN A 29 -6.49 17.40 -2.09
CA ASN A 29 -6.88 17.61 -3.49
C ASN A 29 -5.92 16.86 -4.43
N GLU A 30 -4.61 16.99 -4.23
CA GLU A 30 -3.61 16.24 -5.01
C GLU A 30 -3.82 14.72 -4.91
N LEU A 31 -4.15 14.20 -3.72
CA LEU A 31 -4.45 12.79 -3.55
C LEU A 31 -5.67 12.36 -4.38
N VAL A 32 -6.75 13.14 -4.34
CA VAL A 32 -7.97 12.84 -5.09
C VAL A 32 -7.75 12.97 -6.59
N GLU A 33 -7.06 14.01 -7.05
CA GLU A 33 -6.70 14.20 -8.45
C GLU A 33 -5.83 13.05 -8.95
N TRP A 34 -4.81 12.66 -8.18
CA TRP A 34 -3.95 11.53 -8.52
C TRP A 34 -4.75 10.22 -8.63
N ILE A 35 -5.62 9.89 -7.65
CA ILE A 35 -6.44 8.65 -7.69
C ILE A 35 -7.31 8.59 -8.96
N ASN A 36 -7.76 9.73 -9.48
CA ASN A 36 -8.61 9.81 -10.67
C ASN A 36 -7.83 10.07 -11.97
N SER A 37 -6.50 10.11 -11.92
CA SER A 37 -5.65 10.33 -13.09
C SER A 37 -5.49 9.06 -13.94
N ASP A 38 -5.14 9.24 -15.22
CA ASP A 38 -4.80 8.11 -16.12
C ASP A 38 -3.55 7.36 -15.63
N GLU A 39 -2.62 8.05 -14.95
CA GLU A 39 -1.44 7.42 -14.34
C GLU A 39 -1.85 6.39 -13.29
N ALA A 40 -2.73 6.78 -12.37
CA ALA A 40 -3.29 5.87 -11.37
C ALA A 40 -4.15 4.77 -12.01
N GLY A 41 -4.86 5.07 -13.09
CA GLY A 41 -5.65 4.10 -13.86
C GLY A 41 -4.81 3.05 -14.57
N ALA A 42 -3.54 3.34 -14.88
CA ALA A 42 -2.60 2.40 -15.49
C ALA A 42 -1.96 1.43 -14.48
N LEU A 43 -2.05 1.72 -13.18
CA LEU A 43 -1.52 0.86 -12.13
C LEU A 43 -2.34 -0.41 -11.95
N HIS A 44 -1.70 -1.47 -11.47
CA HIS A 44 -2.43 -2.65 -11.03
C HIS A 44 -3.38 -2.27 -9.85
N PRO A 45 -4.64 -2.76 -9.78
CA PRO A 45 -5.59 -2.32 -8.77
C PRO A 45 -5.11 -2.46 -7.32
N ILE A 46 -4.36 -3.53 -7.01
CA ILE A 46 -3.75 -3.75 -5.69
C ILE A 46 -2.69 -2.68 -5.38
N GLU A 47 -1.89 -2.32 -6.38
CA GLU A 47 -0.86 -1.29 -6.24
C GLU A 47 -1.49 0.09 -6.02
N LEU A 48 -2.49 0.45 -6.83
CA LEU A 48 -3.28 1.67 -6.64
C LEU A 48 -3.87 1.74 -5.23
N ALA A 49 -4.54 0.68 -4.78
CA ALA A 49 -5.15 0.64 -3.46
C ALA A 49 -4.13 0.76 -2.32
N ALA A 50 -2.98 0.09 -2.43
CA ALA A 50 -1.90 0.17 -1.44
C ALA A 50 -1.26 1.56 -1.41
N LEU A 51 -1.00 2.17 -2.57
CA LEU A 51 -0.44 3.52 -2.65
C LEU A 51 -1.41 4.57 -2.12
N ALA A 52 -2.70 4.49 -2.48
CA ALA A 52 -3.73 5.39 -1.95
C ALA A 52 -3.87 5.27 -0.43
N HIS A 53 -3.80 4.04 0.11
CA HIS A 53 -3.75 3.81 1.55
C HIS A 53 -2.56 4.51 2.19
N TRP A 54 -1.35 4.22 1.70
CA TRP A 54 -0.12 4.78 2.27
C TRP A 54 -0.13 6.31 2.21
N LYS A 55 -0.52 6.92 1.08
CA LYS A 55 -0.62 8.37 0.91
C LYS A 55 -1.56 9.01 1.93
N LEU A 56 -2.75 8.43 2.17
CA LEU A 56 -3.68 8.98 3.17
C LEU A 56 -3.10 8.90 4.59
N VAL A 57 -2.45 7.78 4.94
CA VAL A 57 -1.79 7.62 6.25
C VAL A 57 -0.65 8.62 6.41
N TYR A 58 0.10 8.89 5.33
CA TYR A 58 1.21 9.84 5.32
C TYR A 58 0.74 11.29 5.49
N ILE A 59 -0.32 11.70 4.77
CA ILE A 59 -0.93 13.04 4.88
C ILE A 59 -1.54 13.25 6.26
N HIS A 60 -2.14 12.21 6.84
CA HIS A 60 -2.75 12.22 8.17
C HIS A 60 -3.78 13.37 8.39
N PRO A 61 -4.84 13.47 7.56
CA PRO A 61 -5.72 14.64 7.53
C PRO A 61 -6.68 14.77 8.74
N PHE A 62 -6.92 13.68 9.48
CA PHE A 62 -7.88 13.67 10.60
C PHE A 62 -7.17 13.66 11.95
N TYR A 63 -7.87 14.09 13.00
CA TYR A 63 -7.35 14.02 14.37
C TYR A 63 -7.19 12.57 14.87
N ASP A 64 -8.18 11.72 14.58
CA ASP A 64 -8.15 10.28 14.83
C ASP A 64 -8.85 9.58 13.66
N GLY A 65 -8.54 8.30 13.47
CA GLY A 65 -9.19 7.46 12.48
C GLY A 65 -8.44 7.32 11.17
N ASN A 66 -7.30 7.99 10.97
CA ASN A 66 -6.55 7.95 9.70
C ASN A 66 -6.28 6.53 9.19
N GLY A 67 -5.79 5.64 10.06
CA GLY A 67 -5.57 4.25 9.67
C GLY A 67 -6.86 3.46 9.35
N ARG A 68 -7.98 3.78 10.01
CA ARG A 68 -9.30 3.17 9.69
C ARG A 68 -9.79 3.67 8.34
N THR A 69 -9.74 4.97 8.11
CA THR A 69 -10.13 5.61 6.84
C THR A 69 -9.25 5.15 5.68
N ALA A 70 -7.94 5.01 5.89
CA ALA A 70 -7.02 4.53 4.85
C ALA A 70 -7.34 3.09 4.42
N ARG A 71 -7.62 2.20 5.38
CA ARG A 71 -8.05 0.83 5.08
C ARG A 71 -9.40 0.78 4.38
N LEU A 72 -10.32 1.68 4.73
CA LEU A 72 -11.60 1.80 4.04
C LEU A 72 -11.42 2.30 2.60
N LEU A 73 -10.58 3.31 2.37
CA LEU A 73 -10.25 3.82 1.04
C LEU A 73 -9.59 2.73 0.17
N MET A 74 -8.63 2.01 0.74
CA MET A 74 -7.99 0.86 0.09
C MET A 74 -9.03 -0.17 -0.38
N ASN A 75 -9.93 -0.57 0.52
CA ASN A 75 -10.96 -1.56 0.20
C ASN A 75 -12.00 -1.03 -0.78
N LEU A 76 -12.33 0.26 -0.73
CA LEU A 76 -13.19 0.89 -1.74
C LEU A 76 -12.60 0.74 -3.15
N LEU A 77 -11.29 1.01 -3.30
CA LEU A 77 -10.60 0.89 -4.59
C LEU A 77 -10.51 -0.57 -5.05
N LEU A 78 -10.17 -1.49 -4.16
CA LEU A 78 -10.15 -2.93 -4.45
C LEU A 78 -11.53 -3.44 -4.90
N MET A 79 -12.59 -3.09 -4.17
CA MET A 79 -13.95 -3.50 -4.48
C MET A 79 -14.45 -2.92 -5.80
N ARG A 80 -14.08 -1.67 -6.11
CA ARG A 80 -14.38 -1.06 -7.42
C ARG A 80 -13.72 -1.81 -8.58
N ALA A 81 -12.56 -2.42 -8.33
CA ALA A 81 -11.84 -3.26 -9.30
C ALA A 81 -12.25 -4.74 -9.28
N GLY A 82 -13.27 -5.12 -8.49
CA GLY A 82 -13.78 -6.50 -8.42
C GLY A 82 -13.03 -7.43 -7.47
N TYR A 83 -12.12 -6.90 -6.64
CA TYR A 83 -11.44 -7.69 -5.61
C TYR A 83 -12.29 -7.76 -4.33
N PRO A 84 -12.21 -8.86 -3.57
CA PRO A 84 -12.75 -8.89 -2.22
C PRO A 84 -12.01 -7.91 -1.30
N PRO A 85 -12.65 -7.48 -0.20
CA PRO A 85 -11.99 -6.60 0.76
C PRO A 85 -10.77 -7.29 1.39
N ALA A 86 -9.61 -6.65 1.31
CA ALA A 86 -8.40 -7.12 1.95
C ALA A 86 -8.44 -6.85 3.46
N ILE A 87 -8.18 -7.89 4.25
CA ILE A 87 -8.22 -7.83 5.71
C ILE A 87 -6.80 -7.81 6.26
N VAL A 88 -6.38 -6.64 6.74
CA VAL A 88 -5.17 -6.52 7.57
C VAL A 88 -5.49 -7.05 8.96
N ARG A 89 -4.99 -8.24 9.27
CA ARG A 89 -5.30 -8.93 10.54
C ARG A 89 -4.58 -8.29 11.71
N LYS A 90 -5.08 -8.53 12.92
CA LYS A 90 -4.49 -7.96 14.15
C LYS A 90 -3.09 -8.53 14.42
N GLU A 91 -2.85 -9.77 14.04
CA GLU A 91 -1.59 -10.49 14.22
C GLU A 91 -0.49 -9.88 13.34
N ASP A 92 -0.86 -9.38 12.16
CA ASP A 92 0.04 -8.77 11.18
C ASP A 92 0.36 -7.29 11.51
N ARG A 93 -0.09 -6.79 12.67
CA ARG A 93 0.08 -5.38 13.07
C ARG A 93 1.55 -4.94 12.98
N HIS A 94 2.48 -5.79 13.38
CA HIS A 94 3.91 -5.46 13.36
C HIS A 94 4.42 -5.28 11.92
N ILE A 95 4.15 -6.26 11.04
CA ILE A 95 4.50 -6.22 9.60
C ILE A 95 3.88 -4.99 8.93
N TYR A 96 2.62 -4.70 9.23
CA TYR A 96 1.92 -3.53 8.70
C TYR A 96 2.65 -2.21 9.04
N TYR A 97 3.08 -2.03 10.29
CA TYR A 97 3.81 -0.81 10.65
C TYR A 97 5.23 -0.78 10.11
N GLU A 98 5.94 -1.92 10.06
CA GLU A 98 7.28 -1.98 9.47
C GLU A 98 7.28 -1.64 7.99
N THR A 99 6.34 -2.21 7.22
CA THR A 99 6.21 -1.93 5.79
C THR A 99 5.82 -0.46 5.52
N LEU A 100 5.01 0.16 6.39
CA LEU A 100 4.75 1.60 6.32
C LEU A 100 5.99 2.46 6.65
N LYS A 101 6.81 2.05 7.62
CA LYS A 101 8.07 2.73 7.91
C LYS A 101 9.01 2.68 6.71
N THR A 102 9.16 1.52 6.08
CA THR A 102 9.97 1.36 4.86
C THR A 102 9.43 2.20 3.71
N ALA A 103 8.10 2.28 3.56
CA ALA A 103 7.46 3.15 2.59
C ALA A 103 7.77 4.64 2.83
N ASN A 104 7.79 5.09 4.08
CA ASN A 104 8.16 6.46 4.44
C ASN A 104 9.64 6.76 4.17
N LEU A 105 10.51 5.75 4.16
CA LEU A 105 11.92 5.86 3.78
C LEU A 105 12.14 5.84 2.26
N GLY A 106 11.07 5.69 1.47
CA GLY A 106 11.09 5.78 0.01
C GLY A 106 10.81 4.45 -0.71
N ASP A 107 10.82 3.32 -0.02
CA ASP A 107 10.53 2.02 -0.62
C ASP A 107 9.13 1.51 -0.25
N VAL A 108 8.18 1.76 -1.15
CA VAL A 108 6.76 1.35 -1.00
C VAL A 108 6.50 -0.12 -1.34
N ARG A 109 7.47 -0.82 -1.96
CA ARG A 109 7.26 -2.17 -2.50
C ARG A 109 6.88 -3.20 -1.42
N PRO A 110 7.51 -3.20 -0.22
CA PRO A 110 7.13 -4.12 0.85
C PRO A 110 5.67 -3.91 1.29
N PHE A 111 5.19 -2.67 1.29
CA PHE A 111 3.81 -2.36 1.64
C PHE A 111 2.83 -2.86 0.57
N ILE A 112 3.12 -2.65 -0.72
CA ILE A 112 2.29 -3.18 -1.82
C ILE A 112 2.20 -4.71 -1.74
N ARG A 113 3.33 -5.40 -1.51
CA ARG A 113 3.37 -6.86 -1.36
C ARG A 113 2.53 -7.33 -0.17
N PHE A 114 2.65 -6.67 0.97
CA PHE A 114 1.85 -6.96 2.15
C PHE A 114 0.34 -6.86 1.88
N ILE A 115 -0.11 -5.83 1.15
CA ILE A 115 -1.52 -5.70 0.76
C ILE A 115 -1.93 -6.78 -0.26
N ALA A 116 -1.05 -7.15 -1.18
CA ALA A 116 -1.29 -8.26 -2.11
C ALA A 116 -1.52 -9.58 -1.36
N GLU A 117 -0.71 -9.90 -0.36
CA GLU A 117 -0.89 -11.08 0.50
C GLU A 117 -2.17 -11.03 1.32
N CYS A 118 -2.55 -9.85 1.84
CA CYS A 118 -3.84 -9.67 2.51
C CYS A 118 -5.00 -9.94 1.55
N THR A 119 -4.86 -9.55 0.28
CA THR A 119 -5.87 -9.76 -0.76
C THR A 119 -5.94 -11.24 -1.17
N GLU A 120 -4.80 -11.90 -1.39
CA GLU A 120 -4.72 -13.34 -1.70
C GLU A 120 -5.36 -14.16 -0.58
N ARG A 121 -5.02 -13.89 0.69
CA ARG A 121 -5.66 -14.56 1.84
C ARG A 121 -7.17 -14.34 1.91
N ALA A 122 -7.65 -13.17 1.49
CA ALA A 122 -9.08 -12.90 1.43
C ALA A 122 -9.74 -13.77 0.34
N ILE A 123 -9.18 -13.78 -0.87
CA ILE A 123 -9.64 -14.61 -1.99
C ILE A 123 -9.67 -16.09 -1.59
N ASP A 124 -8.57 -16.61 -1.04
CA ASP A 124 -8.48 -18.00 -0.56
C ASP A 124 -9.53 -18.29 0.51
N GLY A 125 -9.77 -17.35 1.42
CA GLY A 125 -10.83 -17.46 2.42
C GLY A 125 -12.22 -17.64 1.79
N TYR A 126 -12.56 -16.83 0.78
CA TYR A 126 -13.83 -16.94 0.07
C TYR A 126 -13.93 -18.24 -0.75
N LEU A 127 -12.86 -18.62 -1.45
CA LEU A 127 -12.83 -19.85 -2.25
C LEU A 127 -12.99 -21.09 -1.36
N ASN A 128 -12.26 -21.15 -0.25
CA ASN A 128 -12.36 -22.26 0.70
C ASN A 128 -13.75 -22.34 1.34
N ALA A 129 -14.38 -21.20 1.63
CA ALA A 129 -15.74 -21.16 2.16
C ALA A 129 -16.79 -21.60 1.13
N ALA A 130 -16.60 -21.26 -0.14
CA ALA A 130 -17.54 -21.59 -1.23
C ALA A 130 -17.43 -23.06 -1.68
N PHE A 131 -16.21 -23.59 -1.77
CA PHE A 131 -15.95 -24.92 -2.36
C PHE A 131 -15.57 -26.01 -1.33
N GLY A 132 -15.39 -25.64 -0.06
CA GLY A 132 -14.93 -26.54 1.00
C GLY A 132 -13.44 -26.88 0.91
N THR A 133 -12.87 -27.43 1.99
CA THR A 133 -11.45 -27.85 2.06
C THR A 133 -11.13 -29.13 1.27
N GLY A 134 -12.12 -29.68 0.58
CA GLY A 134 -12.04 -30.92 -0.21
C GLY A 134 -11.43 -30.73 -1.61
N THR A 135 -10.45 -29.84 -1.78
CA THR A 135 -9.82 -29.61 -3.09
C THR A 135 -8.54 -30.44 -3.22
N SER A 136 -8.69 -31.75 -3.39
CA SER A 136 -7.63 -32.62 -3.93
C SER A 136 -7.64 -32.64 -5.46
N GLU A 137 -8.82 -32.45 -6.09
CA GLU A 137 -8.94 -32.42 -7.56
C GLU A 137 -8.87 -31.02 -8.18
N PHE A 138 -9.27 -29.96 -7.46
CA PHE A 138 -9.29 -28.60 -8.00
C PHE A 138 -7.91 -27.92 -7.97
N THR A 139 -7.12 -28.19 -6.92
CA THR A 139 -5.70 -27.79 -6.83
C THR A 139 -4.84 -28.44 -7.91
N LYS A 140 -5.24 -29.57 -8.50
CA LYS A 140 -4.58 -30.14 -9.69
C LYS A 140 -4.80 -29.33 -10.97
N ARG A 141 -5.87 -28.54 -11.06
CA ARG A 141 -6.18 -27.72 -12.25
C ARG A 141 -5.58 -26.32 -12.18
N ILE A 142 -5.48 -25.76 -10.98
CA ILE A 142 -4.71 -24.53 -10.76
C ILE A 142 -3.24 -24.95 -10.72
N VAL A 143 -2.54 -24.84 -11.86
CA VAL A 143 -1.09 -25.04 -11.91
C VAL A 143 -0.44 -23.88 -11.16
N ILE A 144 -0.38 -23.99 -9.84
CA ILE A 144 0.56 -23.22 -9.04
C ILE A 144 1.89 -23.94 -9.24
N PRO A 145 2.92 -23.32 -9.84
CA PRO A 145 4.21 -23.95 -9.96
C PRO A 145 4.65 -24.38 -8.55
N PRO A 146 5.06 -25.65 -8.35
CA PRO A 146 5.53 -26.13 -7.04
C PRO A 146 6.75 -25.36 -6.54
N ASP A 147 7.41 -24.65 -7.45
CA ASP A 147 8.58 -23.80 -7.23
C ASP A 147 8.21 -22.30 -7.18
N ARG A 148 7.01 -21.95 -6.68
CA ARG A 148 6.66 -20.54 -6.47
C ARG A 148 7.70 -19.96 -5.49
N PRO A 149 8.47 -18.95 -5.90
CA PRO A 149 9.44 -18.34 -5.00
C PRO A 149 8.67 -17.70 -3.84
N SER A 150 9.07 -17.99 -2.60
CA SER A 150 8.64 -17.23 -1.43
C SER A 150 9.01 -15.75 -1.61
N LEU A 151 8.40 -14.86 -0.83
CA LEU A 151 8.56 -13.40 -0.99
C LEU A 151 10.03 -12.93 -0.90
N SER A 152 10.88 -13.69 -0.21
CA SER A 152 12.33 -13.46 -0.15
C SER A 152 13.09 -13.88 -1.41
N GLN A 153 12.46 -14.69 -2.27
CA GLN A 153 13.02 -15.26 -3.49
C GLN A 153 12.51 -14.57 -4.76
N LEU A 154 11.42 -13.78 -4.67
CA LEU A 154 10.97 -12.93 -5.77
C LEU A 154 11.86 -11.69 -5.82
N GLY A 155 12.70 -11.60 -6.85
CA GLY A 155 13.48 -10.38 -7.12
C GLY A 155 12.62 -9.11 -7.21
N PRO A 156 13.23 -7.92 -7.20
CA PRO A 156 12.51 -6.68 -7.40
C PRO A 156 11.74 -6.73 -8.74
N LEU A 157 10.45 -6.40 -8.70
CA LEU A 157 9.61 -6.31 -9.91
C LEU A 157 10.07 -5.09 -10.72
N ILE A 158 11.14 -5.26 -11.51
CA ILE A 158 11.90 -4.16 -12.13
C ILE A 158 11.18 -3.48 -13.30
N GLN A 159 10.07 -3.97 -13.83
CA GLN A 159 9.61 -3.48 -15.14
C GLN A 159 8.36 -2.58 -15.18
N TYR A 160 7.69 -2.30 -14.06
CA TYR A 160 6.46 -1.49 -14.09
C TYR A 160 6.29 -0.50 -12.93
N ALA A 161 7.36 -0.11 -12.24
CA ALA A 161 7.26 0.99 -11.29
C ALA A 161 7.23 2.31 -12.07
N PRO A 162 6.10 3.05 -12.15
CA PRO A 162 6.21 4.47 -12.41
C PRO A 162 7.13 5.02 -11.31
N THR A 163 8.09 5.84 -11.71
CA THR A 163 8.91 6.56 -10.75
C THR A 163 7.96 7.43 -9.94
N LEU A 164 7.64 7.01 -8.71
CA LEU A 164 6.76 7.74 -7.78
C LEU A 164 7.46 9.04 -7.39
N ASN A 165 7.39 10.04 -8.25
CA ASN A 165 8.12 11.29 -8.10
C ASN A 165 7.14 12.37 -7.66
N PHE A 166 6.64 12.26 -6.43
CA PHE A 166 5.79 13.29 -5.85
C PHE A 166 6.67 14.41 -5.28
N PRO A 167 6.37 15.70 -5.54
CA PRO A 167 7.18 16.84 -5.12
C PRO A 167 7.53 16.88 -3.61
N TRP A 168 6.69 16.25 -2.79
CA TRP A 168 6.78 16.24 -1.33
C TRP A 168 7.46 14.98 -0.74
N MET A 169 7.82 13.98 -1.55
CA MET A 169 8.45 12.74 -1.07
C MET A 169 9.89 13.04 -0.61
N PRO A 170 10.31 12.58 0.59
CA PRO A 170 11.67 12.84 1.08
C PRO A 170 12.70 12.10 0.22
N ASN A 171 13.53 12.90 -0.45
CA ASN A 171 14.74 12.61 -1.24
C ASN A 171 14.60 11.82 -2.56
N LYS A 172 14.86 12.56 -3.64
CA LYS A 172 15.03 12.09 -5.03
C LYS A 172 16.23 11.14 -5.21
N ASP A 173 17.14 11.09 -4.23
CA ASP A 173 18.44 10.40 -4.34
C ASP A 173 18.38 8.89 -4.05
N ILE A 174 17.30 8.41 -3.40
CA ILE A 174 17.18 6.98 -3.05
C ILE A 174 16.83 6.14 -4.28
N VAL A 175 16.03 6.69 -5.20
CA VAL A 175 15.67 6.01 -6.45
C VAL A 175 16.90 5.85 -7.36
N GLU A 176 17.86 6.78 -7.31
CA GLU A 176 19.16 6.65 -8.00
C GLU A 176 20.12 5.71 -7.28
N THR A 177 20.10 5.69 -5.94
CA THR A 177 20.91 4.75 -5.15
C THR A 177 20.50 3.29 -5.42
N VAL A 178 19.19 3.02 -5.60
CA VAL A 178 18.69 1.68 -6.00
C VAL A 178 18.99 1.35 -7.47
N ARG A 179 19.25 2.35 -8.32
CA ARG A 179 19.77 2.13 -9.69
C ARG A 179 21.27 1.81 -9.73
N GLN A 180 22.03 2.19 -8.70
CA GLN A 180 23.48 1.98 -8.63
C GLN A 180 23.89 0.77 -7.76
N SER A 181 23.00 0.25 -6.92
CA SER A 181 23.26 -0.94 -6.11
C SER A 181 22.92 -2.27 -6.79
N ASP A 182 23.17 -2.36 -8.11
CA ASP A 182 23.46 -3.62 -8.80
C ASP A 182 24.85 -4.17 -8.39
N VAL A 183 25.19 -4.22 -7.10
CA VAL A 183 26.39 -4.92 -6.64
C VAL A 183 26.25 -5.39 -5.18
N ILE A 184 26.61 -6.67 -4.98
CA ILE A 184 26.97 -7.36 -3.72
C ILE A 184 25.80 -7.86 -2.85
N TYR A 185 25.39 -9.11 -3.09
CA TYR A 185 25.75 -10.21 -2.18
C TYR A 185 26.10 -11.44 -3.02
N SER A 186 27.40 -11.66 -3.21
CA SER A 186 27.97 -12.94 -3.59
C SER A 186 28.50 -13.65 -2.34
N THR A 187 28.30 -14.97 -2.32
CA THR A 187 28.73 -15.99 -1.32
C THR A 187 27.91 -16.09 -0.05
#